data_AF-A0A377GW96-F1
#
_entry.id   AF-A0A377GW96-F1
#
_cell.length_a   1.000
_cell.length_b   1.000
_cell.length_c   1.000
_cell.angle_alpha   90.00
_cell.angle_beta   90.00
_cell.angle_gamma   90.00
#
_symmetry.space_group_name_H-M   'P 1'
#
loop_
_entity.id
_entity.type
_entity.pdbx_description
1 polymer ?
#
loop_
_entity_poly.entity_id
_entity_poly.type
_entity_poly.pdbx_seq_one_letter_code
_entity_poly.pdbx_strand_id
1 'polypeptide(L)'
;MEEKNRRALAFITSLLELEMVQDLELFDDQGVKVSTHTYDVLKISIDELKRDYKTFLEAKERVDFFALTVGIIIHDLSKGSIRKTEEKFSHSQMMLKKPEYITKEAERVLEEIEEKIGVELKDNVRKNIIHIVLSHHGKWGKVQPNTKEAHIVHRADMYSAKYHRINPIGADKILELLAKGIQLDDIPERLNCTQGVVKDRLKRAKQELNVKTTKQLLNYYKKNKKIPIGDNFFIQRVRETEKLKRVVDKKGFKNIMLESPLLPYMIDEEIFKV
;
A
#
# COMPACT_ATOMS: atom_id res chain seq x y z
N MET A 1 -4.89 -25.53 -14.30
CA MET A 1 -4.73 -24.99 -12.91
C MET A 1 -6.08 -24.48 -12.40
N GLU A 2 -7.20 -25.15 -12.74
CA GLU A 2 -8.39 -24.39 -13.22
C GLU A 2 -9.75 -24.76 -12.61
N GLU A 3 -9.85 -25.56 -11.56
CA GLU A 3 -11.19 -25.87 -10.99
C GLU A 3 -11.33 -25.53 -9.52
N LYS A 4 -10.35 -25.89 -8.69
CA LYS A 4 -10.43 -25.74 -7.22
C LYS A 4 -10.48 -24.30 -6.70
N ASN A 5 -10.13 -23.28 -7.47
CA ASN A 5 -10.06 -21.89 -7.02
C ASN A 5 -10.75 -20.91 -7.98
N ARG A 6 -11.64 -21.42 -8.83
CA ARG A 6 -12.29 -20.63 -9.90
C ARG A 6 -13.15 -19.51 -9.31
N ARG A 7 -13.93 -19.80 -8.26
CA ARG A 7 -14.76 -18.81 -7.57
C ARG A 7 -13.90 -17.79 -6.83
N ALA A 8 -12.83 -18.23 -6.17
CA ALA A 8 -11.89 -17.34 -5.48
C ALA A 8 -11.23 -16.34 -6.45
N LEU A 9 -10.80 -16.82 -7.63
CA LEU A 9 -10.24 -15.97 -8.67
C LEU A 9 -11.27 -15.00 -9.23
N ALA A 10 -12.50 -15.45 -9.49
CA ALA A 10 -13.60 -14.59 -9.94
C ALA A 10 -13.94 -13.51 -8.90
N PHE A 11 -13.94 -13.86 -7.61
CA PHE A 11 -14.13 -12.93 -6.50
C PHE A 11 -13.06 -11.85 -6.48
N ILE A 12 -11.79 -12.23 -6.48
CA ILE A 12 -10.67 -11.27 -6.44
C ILE A 12 -10.65 -10.41 -7.71
N THR A 13 -10.94 -11.00 -8.88
CA THR A 13 -11.03 -10.25 -10.13
C THR A 13 -12.14 -9.20 -10.08
N SER A 14 -13.32 -9.60 -9.59
CA SER A 14 -14.48 -8.70 -9.46
C SER A 14 -14.24 -7.60 -8.44
N LEU A 15 -13.56 -7.93 -7.32
CA LEU A 15 -13.14 -6.98 -6.31
C LEU A 15 -12.19 -5.93 -6.89
N LEU A 16 -11.19 -6.34 -7.68
CA LEU A 16 -10.24 -5.42 -8.34
C LEU A 16 -10.88 -4.57 -9.45
N GLU A 17 -12.09 -4.90 -9.89
CA GLU A 17 -12.88 -4.13 -10.85
C GLU A 17 -13.84 -3.15 -10.19
N LEU A 18 -14.04 -3.22 -8.88
CA LEU A 18 -14.89 -2.24 -8.17
C LEU A 18 -14.29 -0.84 -8.29
N GLU A 19 -15.14 0.13 -8.59
CA GLU A 19 -14.75 1.54 -8.71
C GLU A 19 -13.96 2.01 -7.48
N MET A 20 -14.45 1.67 -6.27
CA MET A 20 -13.78 2.06 -5.03
C MET A 20 -12.37 1.48 -4.88
N VAL A 21 -12.11 0.29 -5.43
CA VAL A 21 -10.76 -0.31 -5.43
C VAL A 21 -9.89 0.33 -6.52
N GLN A 22 -10.46 0.64 -7.68
CA GLN A 22 -9.77 1.35 -8.76
C GLN A 22 -9.39 2.78 -8.34
N ASP A 23 -10.23 3.44 -7.54
CA ASP A 23 -9.97 4.78 -7.01
C ASP A 23 -8.70 4.84 -6.15
N LEU A 24 -8.23 3.71 -5.60
CA LEU A 24 -6.94 3.66 -4.87
C LEU A 24 -5.75 4.06 -5.77
N GLU A 25 -5.89 3.99 -7.09
CA GLU A 25 -4.89 4.48 -8.05
C GLU A 25 -4.95 6.00 -8.25
N LEU A 26 -6.05 6.65 -7.87
CA LEU A 26 -6.28 8.10 -8.02
C LEU A 26 -5.81 8.89 -6.81
N PHE A 27 -5.62 8.24 -5.66
CA PHE A 27 -5.21 8.89 -4.43
C PHE A 27 -3.74 8.70 -4.14
N ASP A 28 -3.03 9.82 -3.96
CA ASP A 28 -1.66 9.82 -3.45
C ASP A 28 -1.63 10.02 -1.92
N ASP A 29 -0.73 9.30 -1.26
CA ASP A 29 -0.21 9.60 0.08
C ASP A 29 1.27 9.96 -0.05
N GLN A 30 1.59 11.25 0.14
CA GLN A 30 2.95 11.80 0.01
C GLN A 30 3.61 11.59 -1.38
N GLY A 31 2.81 11.45 -2.44
CA GLY A 31 3.26 11.24 -3.83
C GLY A 31 3.55 9.78 -4.18
N VAL A 32 2.99 8.86 -3.40
CA VAL A 32 2.90 7.42 -3.70
C VAL A 32 1.41 7.05 -3.72
N LYS A 33 0.94 6.41 -4.79
CA LYS A 33 -0.45 5.97 -4.92
C LYS A 33 -0.80 4.98 -3.81
N VAL A 34 -2.03 5.02 -3.31
CA VAL A 34 -2.51 4.04 -2.31
C VAL A 34 -2.42 2.61 -2.87
N SER A 35 -2.68 2.42 -4.16
CA SER A 35 -2.48 1.12 -4.82
C SER A 35 -1.04 0.60 -4.74
N THR A 36 -0.03 1.48 -4.75
CA THR A 36 1.37 1.10 -4.58
C THR A 36 1.64 0.65 -3.14
N HIS A 37 1.06 1.33 -2.15
CA HIS A 37 1.10 0.90 -0.75
C HIS A 37 0.45 -0.47 -0.58
N THR A 38 -0.76 -0.66 -1.09
CA THR A 38 -1.48 -1.95 -1.00
C THR A 38 -0.70 -3.11 -1.62
N TYR A 39 -0.07 -2.88 -2.79
CA TYR A 39 0.79 -3.88 -3.41
C TYR A 39 2.03 -4.19 -2.57
N ASP A 40 2.66 -3.18 -1.96
CA ASP A 40 3.80 -3.41 -1.09
C ASP A 40 3.42 -4.19 0.18
N VAL A 41 2.25 -3.91 0.76
CA VAL A 41 1.68 -4.70 1.87
C VAL A 41 1.53 -6.18 1.46
N LEU A 42 1.02 -6.47 0.26
CA LEU A 42 0.96 -7.84 -0.26
C LEU A 42 2.36 -8.46 -0.37
N LYS A 43 3.32 -7.73 -0.94
CA LYS A 43 4.68 -8.21 -1.15
C LYS A 43 5.38 -8.53 0.17
N ILE A 44 5.31 -7.63 1.15
CA ILE A 44 5.88 -7.83 2.49
C ILE A 44 5.21 -9.02 3.18
N SER A 45 3.89 -9.16 3.04
CA SER A 45 3.15 -10.30 3.57
C SER A 45 3.64 -11.62 2.98
N ILE A 46 3.89 -11.67 1.66
CA ILE A 46 4.46 -12.85 0.99
C ILE A 46 5.89 -13.13 1.45
N ASP A 47 6.73 -12.11 1.60
CA ASP A 47 8.12 -12.27 2.05
C ASP A 47 8.17 -12.76 3.50
N GLU A 48 7.22 -12.35 4.33
CA GLU A 48 7.01 -12.88 5.67
C GLU A 48 6.60 -14.36 5.65
N LEU A 49 5.63 -14.75 4.80
CA LEU A 49 5.26 -16.16 4.65
C LEU A 49 6.44 -17.03 4.21
N LYS A 50 7.29 -16.54 3.29
CA LYS A 50 8.49 -17.26 2.84
C LYS A 50 9.58 -17.39 3.90
N ARG A 51 9.62 -16.45 4.85
CA ARG A 51 10.56 -16.48 5.97
C ARG A 51 10.09 -17.45 7.05
N ASP A 52 8.79 -17.46 7.31
CA ASP A 52 8.21 -18.18 8.44
C ASP A 52 7.85 -19.64 8.07
N TYR A 53 7.69 -19.96 6.78
CA TYR A 53 7.34 -21.29 6.28
C TYR A 53 8.26 -21.74 5.14
N LYS A 54 8.52 -23.05 5.02
CA LYS A 54 9.39 -23.59 3.97
C LYS A 54 8.72 -23.59 2.60
N THR A 55 7.41 -23.78 2.56
CA THR A 55 6.63 -23.81 1.32
C THR A 55 5.27 -23.13 1.50
N PHE A 56 4.63 -22.72 0.40
CA PHE A 56 3.27 -22.19 0.45
C PHE A 56 2.20 -23.25 0.81
N LEU A 57 2.48 -24.53 0.58
CA LEU A 57 1.61 -25.62 1.04
C LEU A 57 1.54 -25.66 2.56
N GLU A 58 2.70 -25.60 3.22
CA GLU A 58 2.80 -25.55 4.68
C GLU A 58 2.16 -24.26 5.24
N ALA A 59 2.43 -23.12 4.59
CA ALA A 59 1.83 -21.85 5.00
C ALA A 59 0.30 -21.85 4.90
N LYS A 60 -0.27 -22.46 3.84
CA LYS A 60 -1.72 -22.58 3.62
C LYS A 60 -2.42 -23.31 4.78
N GLU A 61 -1.78 -24.30 5.40
CA GLU A 61 -2.35 -25.03 6.55
C GLU A 61 -2.52 -24.14 7.79
N ARG A 62 -1.87 -22.98 7.82
CA ARG A 62 -1.78 -22.10 8.97
C ARG A 62 -2.33 -20.70 8.71
N VAL A 63 -2.46 -20.31 7.45
CA VAL A 63 -2.84 -18.96 7.02
C VAL A 63 -3.86 -19.07 5.89
N ASP A 64 -5.02 -18.44 6.08
CA ASP A 64 -6.04 -18.28 5.06
C ASP A 64 -5.57 -17.25 4.02
N PHE A 65 -5.05 -17.74 2.91
CA PHE A 65 -4.56 -16.91 1.82
C PHE A 65 -5.66 -16.08 1.15
N PHE A 66 -6.91 -16.57 1.13
CA PHE A 66 -8.02 -15.82 0.55
C PHE A 66 -8.35 -14.63 1.44
N ALA A 67 -8.53 -14.87 2.75
CA ALA A 67 -8.81 -13.81 3.70
C ALA A 67 -7.65 -12.79 3.76
N LEU A 68 -6.41 -13.26 3.73
CA LEU A 68 -5.22 -12.41 3.67
C LEU A 68 -5.24 -11.52 2.41
N THR A 69 -5.47 -12.10 1.24
CA THR A 69 -5.43 -11.37 -0.04
C THR A 69 -6.55 -10.33 -0.13
N VAL A 70 -7.79 -10.73 0.17
CA VAL A 70 -8.95 -9.83 0.15
C VAL A 70 -8.80 -8.75 1.22
N GLY A 71 -8.41 -9.11 2.44
CA GLY A 71 -8.16 -8.18 3.53
C GLY A 71 -7.10 -7.12 3.17
N ILE A 72 -6.02 -7.51 2.49
CA ILE A 72 -5.01 -6.56 1.99
C ILE A 72 -5.60 -5.64 0.92
N ILE A 73 -6.37 -6.15 -0.05
CA ILE A 73 -6.94 -5.29 -1.10
C ILE A 73 -7.79 -4.16 -0.51
N ILE A 74 -8.58 -4.45 0.54
CA ILE A 74 -9.57 -3.51 1.07
C ILE A 74 -9.19 -2.84 2.40
N HIS A 75 -8.05 -3.16 3.02
CA HIS A 75 -7.70 -2.66 4.37
C HIS A 75 -7.77 -1.13 4.50
N ASP A 76 -7.46 -0.43 3.41
CA ASP A 76 -7.37 1.03 3.33
C ASP A 76 -8.46 1.67 2.47
N LEU A 77 -9.47 0.90 2.06
CA LEU A 77 -10.49 1.31 1.09
C LEU A 77 -11.28 2.55 1.55
N SER A 78 -11.55 2.64 2.86
CA SER A 78 -12.21 3.78 3.49
C SER A 78 -11.48 5.11 3.34
N LYS A 79 -10.17 5.13 2.99
CA LYS A 79 -9.46 6.38 2.66
C LYS A 79 -10.09 7.09 1.46
N GLY A 80 -10.62 6.34 0.49
CA GLY A 80 -11.25 6.89 -0.71
C GLY A 80 -12.65 7.44 -0.40
N SER A 81 -13.49 6.64 0.25
CA SER A 81 -14.86 7.04 0.60
C SER A 81 -14.91 8.24 1.53
N ILE A 82 -14.09 8.27 2.59
CA ILE A 82 -13.96 9.41 3.51
C ILE A 82 -13.64 10.71 2.78
N ARG A 83 -12.78 10.67 1.74
CA ARG A 83 -12.45 11.84 0.92
C ARG A 83 -13.62 12.24 0.02
N LYS A 84 -14.29 11.28 -0.62
CA LYS A 84 -15.44 11.52 -1.51
C LYS A 84 -16.65 12.10 -0.75
N THR A 85 -16.88 11.69 0.50
CA THR A 85 -18.02 12.12 1.31
C THR A 85 -17.70 13.28 2.27
N GLU A 86 -16.52 13.88 2.17
CA GLU A 86 -16.05 15.00 3.02
C GLU A 86 -16.21 14.74 4.53
N GLU A 87 -15.96 13.50 4.95
CA GLU A 87 -16.09 13.10 6.34
C GLU A 87 -15.09 13.84 7.24
N LYS A 88 -15.54 14.22 8.44
CA LYS A 88 -14.74 15.03 9.38
C LYS A 88 -13.50 14.29 9.91
N PHE A 89 -13.56 12.97 9.99
CA PHE A 89 -12.49 12.14 10.53
C PHE A 89 -11.70 11.48 9.42
N SER A 90 -10.37 11.52 9.53
CA SER A 90 -9.48 10.70 8.69
C SER A 90 -9.68 9.20 8.93
N HIS A 91 -9.23 8.36 7.99
CA HIS A 91 -9.22 6.90 8.13
C HIS A 91 -8.71 6.42 9.49
N SER A 92 -7.54 6.87 9.92
CA SER A 92 -6.97 6.48 11.22
C SER A 92 -7.83 6.93 12.40
N GLN A 93 -8.50 8.07 12.31
CA GLN A 93 -9.44 8.51 13.35
C GLN A 93 -10.74 7.70 13.33
N MET A 94 -11.25 7.31 12.15
CA MET A 94 -12.41 6.42 12.02
C MET A 94 -12.10 5.05 12.63
N MET A 95 -10.95 4.48 12.32
CA MET A 95 -10.48 3.20 12.87
C MET A 95 -10.40 3.17 14.41
N LEU A 96 -10.19 4.33 15.04
CA LEU A 96 -10.16 4.47 16.50
C LEU A 96 -11.54 4.79 17.10
N LYS A 97 -12.28 5.71 16.48
CA LYS A 97 -13.49 6.33 17.07
C LYS A 97 -14.80 5.75 16.54
N LYS A 98 -14.81 5.25 15.31
CA LYS A 98 -15.99 4.76 14.58
C LYS A 98 -15.66 3.52 13.73
N PRO A 99 -15.10 2.45 14.31
CA PRO A 99 -14.77 1.25 13.54
C PRO A 99 -16.01 0.63 12.88
N GLU A 100 -17.21 0.87 13.41
CA GLU A 100 -18.47 0.39 12.84
C GLU A 100 -18.73 0.95 11.44
N TYR A 101 -18.19 2.15 11.13
CA TYR A 101 -18.23 2.70 9.76
C TYR A 101 -17.42 1.83 8.80
N ILE A 102 -16.20 1.47 9.22
CA ILE A 102 -15.26 0.64 8.44
C ILE A 102 -15.81 -0.77 8.26
N THR A 103 -16.44 -1.33 9.31
CA THR A 103 -17.12 -2.63 9.23
C THR A 103 -18.20 -2.61 8.16
N LYS A 104 -19.10 -1.62 8.18
CA LYS A 104 -20.20 -1.53 7.20
C LYS A 104 -19.69 -1.39 5.78
N GLU A 105 -18.63 -0.62 5.57
CA GLU A 105 -18.04 -0.45 4.26
C GLU A 105 -17.41 -1.75 3.74
N ALA A 106 -16.67 -2.46 4.59
CA ALA A 106 -16.10 -3.77 4.23
C ALA A 106 -17.20 -4.81 3.95
N GLU A 107 -18.22 -4.90 4.80
CA GLU A 107 -19.37 -5.80 4.59
C GLU A 107 -20.06 -5.53 3.25
N ARG A 108 -20.39 -4.26 2.96
CA ARG A 108 -21.02 -3.88 1.69
C ARG A 108 -20.19 -4.29 0.48
N VAL A 109 -18.86 -4.12 0.55
CA VAL A 109 -17.96 -4.54 -0.54
C VAL A 109 -17.99 -6.04 -0.74
N LEU A 110 -17.98 -6.84 0.35
CA LEU A 110 -18.04 -8.29 0.24
C LEU A 110 -19.38 -8.76 -0.34
N GLU A 111 -20.49 -8.19 0.15
CA GLU A 111 -21.85 -8.49 -0.31
C GLU A 111 -22.04 -8.17 -1.80
N GLU A 112 -21.55 -7.01 -2.25
CA GLU A 112 -21.62 -6.60 -3.67
C GLU A 112 -20.90 -7.60 -4.58
N ILE A 113 -19.74 -8.12 -4.15
CA ILE A 113 -19.00 -9.12 -4.93
C ILE A 113 -19.68 -10.49 -4.90
N GLU A 114 -20.15 -10.93 -3.73
CA GLU A 114 -20.92 -12.17 -3.56
C GLU A 114 -22.14 -12.21 -4.48
N GLU A 115 -22.93 -11.13 -4.50
CA GLU A 115 -24.09 -10.98 -5.37
C GLU A 115 -23.68 -10.99 -6.85
N LYS A 116 -22.64 -10.23 -7.21
CA LYS A 116 -22.16 -10.11 -8.60
C LYS A 116 -21.74 -11.46 -9.20
N ILE A 117 -21.17 -12.36 -8.42
CA ILE A 117 -20.66 -13.65 -8.93
C ILE A 117 -21.46 -14.87 -8.46
N GLY A 118 -22.54 -14.66 -7.69
CA GLY A 118 -23.43 -15.72 -7.22
C GLY A 118 -22.76 -16.70 -6.26
N VAL A 119 -22.02 -16.20 -5.27
CA VAL A 119 -21.38 -17.02 -4.22
C VAL A 119 -21.68 -16.46 -2.85
N GLU A 120 -21.47 -17.26 -1.80
CA GLU A 120 -21.59 -16.81 -0.42
C GLU A 120 -20.34 -17.25 0.36
N LEU A 121 -19.67 -16.32 1.03
CA LEU A 121 -18.54 -16.59 1.90
C LEU A 121 -18.99 -17.34 3.15
N LYS A 122 -18.16 -18.27 3.62
CA LYS A 122 -18.36 -18.82 4.97
C LYS A 122 -18.17 -17.74 6.03
N ASP A 123 -18.96 -17.83 7.09
CA ASP A 123 -18.99 -16.83 8.17
C ASP A 123 -17.61 -16.61 8.81
N ASN A 124 -16.80 -17.66 8.96
CA ASN A 124 -15.46 -17.57 9.53
C ASN A 124 -14.49 -16.82 8.60
N VAL A 125 -14.59 -17.02 7.29
CA VAL A 125 -13.77 -16.34 6.29
C VAL A 125 -14.13 -14.85 6.24
N ARG A 126 -15.42 -14.53 6.17
CA ARG A 126 -15.94 -13.15 6.25
C ARG A 126 -15.45 -12.45 7.52
N LYS A 127 -15.63 -13.07 8.68
CA LYS A 127 -15.16 -12.52 9.97
C LYS A 127 -13.65 -12.28 9.98
N ASN A 128 -12.86 -13.18 9.39
CA ASN A 128 -11.40 -13.01 9.32
C ASN A 128 -11.03 -11.83 8.42
N ILE A 129 -11.64 -11.69 7.24
CA ILE A 129 -11.43 -10.54 6.33
C ILE A 129 -11.73 -9.23 7.07
N ILE A 130 -12.91 -9.12 7.68
CA ILE A 130 -13.30 -7.91 8.42
C ILE A 130 -12.34 -7.64 9.58
N HIS A 131 -11.91 -8.68 10.30
CA HIS A 131 -10.96 -8.53 11.39
C HIS A 131 -9.61 -7.98 10.91
N ILE A 132 -9.10 -8.47 9.78
CA ILE A 132 -7.88 -7.92 9.14
C ILE A 132 -8.06 -6.42 8.88
N VAL A 133 -9.18 -6.04 8.24
CA VAL A 133 -9.48 -4.64 7.91
C VAL A 133 -9.58 -3.78 9.17
N LEU A 134 -10.23 -4.24 10.23
CA LEU A 134 -10.43 -3.44 11.46
C LEU A 134 -9.18 -3.34 12.33
N SER A 135 -8.25 -4.29 12.21
CA SER A 135 -7.12 -4.43 13.13
C SER A 135 -5.75 -4.06 12.56
N HIS A 136 -5.64 -3.75 11.27
CA HIS A 136 -4.34 -3.46 10.63
C HIS A 136 -3.58 -2.28 11.26
N HIS A 137 -4.25 -1.33 11.94
CA HIS A 137 -3.57 -0.27 12.70
C HIS A 137 -3.01 -0.70 14.07
N GLY A 138 -3.36 -1.90 14.56
CA GLY A 138 -2.93 -2.43 15.85
C GLY A 138 -3.18 -1.45 17.00
N LYS A 139 -2.14 -1.13 17.77
CA LYS A 139 -2.23 -0.21 18.93
C LYS A 139 -2.76 1.19 18.61
N TRP A 140 -2.81 1.57 17.34
CA TRP A 140 -3.32 2.87 16.88
C TRP A 140 -4.80 2.84 16.47
N GLY A 141 -5.40 1.65 16.37
CA GLY A 141 -6.83 1.44 16.16
C GLY A 141 -7.53 0.96 17.43
N LYS A 142 -8.87 0.86 17.37
CA LYS A 142 -9.68 0.31 18.48
C LYS A 142 -9.53 -1.21 18.59
N VAL A 143 -9.42 -1.90 17.46
CA VAL A 143 -9.35 -3.36 17.38
C VAL A 143 -7.90 -3.80 17.19
N GLN A 144 -7.47 -4.82 17.95
CA GLN A 144 -6.12 -5.38 17.88
C GLN A 144 -6.06 -6.63 16.99
N PRO A 145 -4.96 -6.87 16.27
CA PRO A 145 -4.80 -8.09 15.47
C PRO A 145 -4.79 -9.31 16.40
N ASN A 146 -5.54 -10.35 16.02
CA ASN A 146 -5.69 -11.57 16.83
C ASN A 146 -5.69 -12.86 15.99
N THR A 147 -5.63 -12.74 14.66
CA THR A 147 -5.40 -13.86 13.73
C THR A 147 -4.01 -13.75 13.11
N LYS A 148 -3.50 -14.85 12.57
CA LYS A 148 -2.18 -14.86 11.90
C LYS A 148 -2.17 -13.90 10.71
N GLU A 149 -3.24 -13.90 9.93
CA GLU A 149 -3.45 -13.01 8.80
C GLU A 149 -3.42 -11.54 9.25
N ALA A 150 -4.18 -11.20 10.30
CA ALA A 150 -4.23 -9.84 10.83
C ALA A 150 -2.86 -9.36 11.35
N HIS A 151 -2.10 -10.25 12.00
CA HIS A 151 -0.74 -9.93 12.43
C HIS A 151 0.22 -9.69 11.26
N ILE A 152 0.13 -10.50 10.21
CA ILE A 152 0.93 -10.32 8.98
C ILE A 152 0.59 -8.96 8.35
N VAL A 153 -0.70 -8.67 8.12
CA VAL A 153 -1.14 -7.41 7.51
C VAL A 153 -0.76 -6.21 8.37
N HIS A 154 -0.95 -6.27 9.70
CA HIS A 154 -0.54 -5.19 10.60
C HIS A 154 0.97 -4.89 10.48
N ARG A 155 1.81 -5.91 10.50
CA ARG A 155 3.27 -5.72 10.37
C ARG A 155 3.64 -5.17 9.00
N ALA A 156 3.04 -5.70 7.94
CA ALA A 156 3.28 -5.27 6.57
C ALA A 156 2.82 -3.82 6.35
N ASP A 157 1.63 -3.44 6.82
CA ASP A 157 1.11 -2.07 6.76
C ASP A 157 1.99 -1.10 7.55
N MET A 158 2.36 -1.43 8.79
CA MET A 158 3.25 -0.60 9.60
C MET A 158 4.63 -0.43 8.95
N TYR A 159 5.17 -1.49 8.35
CA TYR A 159 6.44 -1.43 7.61
C TYR A 159 6.29 -0.55 6.36
N SER A 160 5.27 -0.80 5.54
CA SER A 160 5.00 -0.02 4.34
C SER A 160 4.77 1.46 4.69
N ALA A 161 3.86 1.78 5.62
CA ALA A 161 3.57 3.16 6.03
C ALA A 161 4.78 3.88 6.63
N LYS A 162 5.64 3.19 7.39
CA LYS A 162 6.86 3.78 7.96
C LYS A 162 7.93 4.04 6.90
N TYR A 163 8.03 3.21 5.88
CA TYR A 163 9.21 3.15 5.01
C TYR A 163 8.96 3.46 3.52
N HIS A 164 7.70 3.42 3.06
CA HIS A 164 7.28 3.64 1.66
C HIS A 164 6.60 4.98 1.41
N ARG A 165 6.41 5.80 2.45
CA ARG A 165 6.05 7.23 2.31
C ARG A 165 7.18 8.11 1.76
N ILE A 166 8.35 7.53 1.46
CA ILE A 166 9.48 8.28 0.92
C ILE A 166 9.28 8.40 -0.59
N ASN A 167 8.68 9.53 -1.00
CA ASN A 167 8.62 9.92 -2.41
C ASN A 167 10.02 9.78 -3.06
N PRO A 168 10.19 9.01 -4.17
CA PRO A 168 11.48 8.71 -4.77
C PRO A 168 12.07 9.87 -5.59
N ILE A 169 11.89 11.07 -5.05
CA ILE A 169 12.53 12.29 -5.46
C ILE A 169 13.70 12.50 -4.52
N GLY A 170 14.91 12.50 -5.06
CA GLY A 170 16.10 12.93 -4.35
C GLY A 170 16.36 14.43 -4.54
N ALA A 171 17.30 14.95 -3.75
CA ALA A 171 17.75 16.33 -3.90
C ALA A 171 18.42 16.58 -5.26
N ASP A 172 18.98 15.56 -5.89
CA ASP A 172 19.55 15.59 -7.24
C ASP A 172 18.54 16.07 -8.29
N LYS A 173 17.33 15.47 -8.34
CA LYS A 173 16.27 15.86 -9.28
C LYS A 173 15.80 17.29 -9.05
N ILE A 174 15.68 17.71 -7.79
CA ILE A 174 15.31 19.08 -7.41
C ILE A 174 16.39 20.07 -7.87
N LEU A 175 17.65 19.78 -7.60
CA LEU A 175 18.78 20.64 -7.94
C LEU A 175 19.04 20.68 -9.45
N GLU A 176 18.71 19.63 -10.19
CA GLU A 176 18.70 19.64 -11.64
C GLU A 176 17.74 20.69 -12.19
N LEU A 177 16.51 20.75 -11.68
CA LEU A 177 15.52 21.76 -12.08
C LEU A 177 15.95 23.18 -11.67
N LEU A 178 16.46 23.35 -10.44
CA LEU A 178 17.02 24.64 -9.99
C LEU A 178 18.19 25.08 -10.88
N ALA A 179 19.04 24.16 -11.33
CA ALA A 179 20.16 24.46 -12.21
C ALA A 179 19.71 24.92 -13.60
N LYS A 180 18.52 24.51 -14.04
CA LYS A 180 17.84 24.95 -15.27
C LYS A 180 17.07 26.26 -15.10
N GLY A 181 17.10 26.88 -13.91
CA GLY A 181 16.47 28.19 -13.64
C GLY A 181 15.01 28.11 -13.18
N ILE A 182 14.47 26.93 -12.94
CA ILE A 182 13.12 26.76 -12.39
C ILE A 182 13.12 27.25 -10.93
N GLN A 183 12.08 28.00 -10.54
CA GLN A 183 11.97 28.51 -9.17
C GLN A 183 11.58 27.40 -8.20
N LEU A 184 12.00 27.52 -6.95
CA LEU A 184 11.75 26.50 -5.93
C LEU A 184 10.25 26.24 -5.71
N ASP A 185 9.42 27.27 -5.91
CA ASP A 185 7.97 27.19 -5.72
C ASP A 185 7.27 26.38 -6.82
N ASP A 186 7.87 26.30 -8.03
CA ASP A 186 7.32 25.59 -9.19
C ASP A 186 7.78 24.11 -9.25
N ILE A 187 8.81 23.74 -8.50
CA ILE A 187 9.37 22.38 -8.50
C ILE A 187 8.38 21.29 -8.08
N PRO A 188 7.53 21.48 -7.05
CA PRO A 188 6.60 20.43 -6.64
C PRO A 188 5.66 20.02 -7.77
N GLU A 189 5.18 20.98 -8.56
CA GLU A 189 4.34 20.70 -9.74
C GLU A 189 5.13 19.91 -10.79
N ARG A 190 6.37 20.34 -11.10
CA ARG A 190 7.24 19.65 -12.07
C ARG A 190 7.60 18.22 -11.68
N LEU A 191 7.66 17.92 -10.38
CA LEU A 191 8.02 16.61 -9.87
C LEU A 191 6.82 15.81 -9.35
N ASN A 192 5.60 16.33 -9.48
CA ASN A 192 4.38 15.76 -8.91
C ASN A 192 4.57 15.36 -7.43
N CYS A 193 4.96 16.32 -6.60
CA CYS A 193 5.17 16.11 -5.16
C CYS A 193 4.72 17.32 -4.33
N THR A 194 4.79 17.20 -3.00
CA THR A 194 4.43 18.31 -2.11
C THR A 194 5.64 19.20 -1.81
N GLN A 195 5.38 20.46 -1.47
CA GLN A 195 6.40 21.38 -0.95
C GLN A 195 7.16 20.81 0.26
N GLY A 196 6.48 20.02 1.09
CA GLY A 196 7.10 19.32 2.23
C GLY A 196 8.20 18.33 1.79
N VAL A 197 7.96 17.58 0.70
CA VAL A 197 8.97 16.67 0.13
C VAL A 197 10.19 17.47 -0.31
N VAL A 198 10.01 18.53 -1.10
CA VAL A 198 11.13 19.36 -1.60
C VAL A 198 11.99 19.89 -0.45
N LYS A 199 11.36 20.44 0.60
CA LYS A 199 12.04 20.97 1.79
C LYS A 199 12.81 19.88 2.54
N ASP A 200 12.22 18.71 2.73
CA ASP A 200 12.87 17.58 3.42
C ASP A 200 14.09 17.08 2.65
N ARG A 201 13.98 16.87 1.32
CA ARG A 201 15.10 16.38 0.50
C ARG A 201 16.29 17.32 0.51
N LEU A 202 16.03 18.62 0.32
CA LEU A 202 17.09 19.64 0.39
C LEU A 202 17.70 19.70 1.79
N LYS A 203 16.90 19.57 2.86
CA LYS A 203 17.41 19.55 4.24
C LYS A 203 18.37 18.38 4.47
N ARG A 204 18.01 17.17 4.04
CA ARG A 204 18.85 15.97 4.18
C ARG A 204 20.16 16.09 3.43
N ALA A 205 20.12 16.47 2.15
CA ALA A 205 21.33 16.66 1.35
C ALA A 205 22.27 17.74 1.92
N LYS A 206 21.71 18.81 2.51
CA LYS A 206 22.47 19.82 3.23
C LYS A 206 23.18 19.26 4.46
N GLN A 207 22.52 18.40 5.24
CA GLN A 207 23.09 17.76 6.42
C GLN A 207 24.24 16.82 6.04
N GLU A 208 24.06 15.98 5.03
CA GLU A 208 25.08 15.04 4.54
C GLU A 208 26.33 15.74 4.02
N LEU A 209 26.18 16.89 3.34
CA LEU A 209 27.31 17.69 2.83
C LEU A 209 27.80 18.77 3.81
N ASN A 210 27.22 18.86 5.00
CA ASN A 210 27.50 19.90 5.98
C ASN A 210 27.46 21.33 5.40
N VAL A 211 26.46 21.64 4.57
CA VAL A 211 26.23 22.96 3.95
C VAL A 211 24.97 23.60 4.50
N LYS A 212 24.91 24.94 4.54
CA LYS A 212 23.83 25.66 5.23
C LYS A 212 22.71 26.10 4.30
N THR A 213 23.03 26.48 3.06
CA THR A 213 22.07 27.08 2.13
C THR A 213 21.84 26.24 0.88
N THR A 214 20.65 26.37 0.28
CA THR A 214 20.33 25.74 -1.01
C THR A 214 21.25 26.25 -2.12
N LYS A 215 21.74 27.49 -2.05
CA LYS A 215 22.72 28.05 -3.00
C LYS A 215 24.06 27.30 -2.94
N GLN A 216 24.57 27.01 -1.74
CA GLN A 216 25.78 26.19 -1.58
C GLN A 216 25.58 24.77 -2.13
N LEU A 217 24.42 24.17 -1.84
CA LEU A 217 24.04 22.86 -2.34
C LEU A 217 23.97 22.82 -3.88
N LEU A 218 23.37 23.84 -4.50
CA LEU A 218 23.28 23.99 -5.95
C LEU A 218 24.65 24.17 -6.60
N ASN A 219 25.53 24.97 -6.01
CA ASN A 219 26.90 25.15 -6.50
C ASN A 219 27.68 23.83 -6.46
N TYR A 220 27.54 23.06 -5.37
CA TYR A 220 28.13 21.73 -5.27
C TYR A 220 27.59 20.81 -6.38
N TYR A 221 26.27 20.77 -6.59
CA TYR A 221 25.65 19.97 -7.64
C TYR A 221 26.13 20.39 -9.05
N LYS A 222 26.20 21.70 -9.35
CA LYS A 222 26.67 22.20 -10.64
C LYS A 222 28.11 21.74 -10.94
N LYS A 223 28.98 21.70 -9.93
CA LYS A 223 30.38 21.25 -10.04
C LYS A 223 30.52 19.73 -10.18
N ASN A 224 29.80 18.96 -9.36
CA ASN A 224 30.02 17.51 -9.22
C ASN A 224 29.02 16.65 -9.98
N LYS A 225 27.88 17.22 -10.38
CA LYS A 225 26.72 16.54 -11.00
C LYS A 225 26.14 15.38 -10.19
N LYS A 226 26.52 15.26 -8.92
CA LYS A 226 26.05 14.24 -7.97
C LYS A 226 25.83 14.88 -6.60
N ILE A 227 24.92 14.32 -5.82
CA ILE A 227 24.68 14.75 -4.44
C ILE A 227 24.25 13.57 -3.57
N PRO A 228 24.65 13.52 -2.29
CA PRO A 228 24.05 12.58 -1.36
C PRO A 228 22.55 12.87 -1.21
N ILE A 229 21.75 11.82 -1.38
CA ILE A 229 20.28 11.88 -1.30
C ILE A 229 19.82 11.80 0.17
N GLY A 230 20.65 11.18 1.02
CA GLY A 230 20.44 10.95 2.45
C GLY A 230 21.35 9.82 2.91
N ASP A 231 21.13 9.32 4.13
CA ASP A 231 21.81 8.13 4.65
C ASP A 231 21.55 6.88 3.78
N ASN A 232 22.37 5.84 3.97
CA ASN A 232 22.28 4.58 3.22
C ASN A 232 20.87 3.95 3.30
N PHE A 233 20.23 4.07 4.44
CA PHE A 233 18.88 3.57 4.66
C PHE A 233 17.88 4.27 3.74
N PHE A 234 17.89 5.60 3.71
CA PHE A 234 17.03 6.44 2.88
C PHE A 234 17.25 6.17 1.39
N ILE A 235 18.50 6.01 0.95
CA ILE A 235 18.85 5.69 -0.43
C ILE A 235 18.25 4.34 -0.85
N GLN A 236 18.38 3.32 0.00
CA GLN A 236 17.82 2.01 -0.28
C GLN A 236 16.30 2.09 -0.41
N ARG A 237 15.63 2.82 0.48
CA ARG A 237 14.17 2.99 0.45
C ARG A 237 13.69 3.72 -0.80
N VAL A 238 14.30 4.84 -1.17
CA VAL A 238 13.99 5.58 -2.40
C VAL A 238 14.02 4.64 -3.62
N ARG A 239 15.04 3.78 -3.70
CA ARG A 239 15.18 2.81 -4.80
C ARG A 239 14.11 1.72 -4.75
N GLU A 240 13.72 1.26 -3.57
CA GLU A 240 12.67 0.24 -3.42
C GLU A 240 11.29 0.80 -3.78
N THR A 241 10.94 1.99 -3.27
CA THR A 241 9.69 2.68 -3.64
C THR A 241 9.66 3.00 -5.13
N GLU A 242 10.78 3.42 -5.73
CA GLU A 242 10.86 3.67 -7.18
C GLU A 242 10.60 2.39 -7.99
N LYS A 243 11.16 1.24 -7.57
CA LYS A 243 10.88 -0.05 -8.22
C LYS A 243 9.40 -0.44 -8.10
N LEU A 244 8.80 -0.25 -6.93
CA LEU A 244 7.39 -0.56 -6.70
C LEU A 244 6.48 0.31 -7.58
N LYS A 245 6.69 1.63 -7.60
CA LYS A 245 5.95 2.55 -8.48
C LYS A 245 6.05 2.13 -9.94
N ARG A 246 7.27 1.83 -10.42
CA ARG A 246 7.47 1.37 -11.81
C ARG A 246 6.73 0.08 -12.12
N VAL A 247 6.66 -0.86 -11.17
CA VAL A 247 5.93 -2.12 -11.37
C VAL A 247 4.42 -1.85 -11.47
N VAL A 248 3.87 -1.05 -10.55
CA VAL A 248 2.45 -0.68 -10.55
C VAL A 248 2.09 0.09 -11.80
N ASP A 249 2.85 1.13 -12.15
CA ASP A 249 2.59 1.96 -13.34
C ASP A 249 2.73 1.17 -14.65
N LYS A 250 3.64 0.18 -14.73
CA LYS A 250 3.85 -0.63 -15.94
C LYS A 250 2.82 -1.74 -16.11
N LYS A 251 2.48 -2.44 -15.02
CA LYS A 251 1.63 -3.63 -15.08
C LYS A 251 0.16 -3.33 -14.75
N GLY A 252 -0.13 -2.27 -13.99
CA GLY A 252 -1.44 -1.94 -13.45
C GLY A 252 -1.74 -2.70 -12.16
N PHE A 253 -2.43 -2.05 -11.21
CA PHE A 253 -2.73 -2.62 -9.89
C PHE A 253 -3.50 -3.94 -9.95
N LYS A 254 -4.51 -4.06 -10.83
CA LYS A 254 -5.26 -5.30 -11.01
C LYS A 254 -4.35 -6.49 -11.38
N ASN A 255 -3.50 -6.31 -12.39
CA ASN A 255 -2.68 -7.41 -12.90
C ASN A 255 -1.64 -7.87 -11.88
N ILE A 256 -1.00 -6.94 -11.15
CA ILE A 256 0.00 -7.32 -10.14
C ILE A 256 -0.61 -8.08 -8.96
N MET A 257 -1.86 -7.79 -8.59
CA MET A 257 -2.59 -8.54 -7.56
C MET A 257 -2.97 -9.93 -8.06
N LEU A 258 -3.36 -10.06 -9.34
CA LEU A 258 -3.67 -11.34 -9.99
C LEU A 258 -2.43 -12.20 -10.30
N GLU A 259 -1.22 -11.64 -10.28
CA GLU A 259 0.05 -12.38 -10.36
C GLU A 259 0.50 -12.96 -9.00
N SER A 260 -0.30 -12.80 -7.94
CA SER A 260 0.07 -13.25 -6.59
C SER A 260 0.35 -14.76 -6.54
N PRO A 261 1.48 -15.19 -5.94
CA PRO A 261 1.81 -16.61 -5.81
C PRO A 261 0.90 -17.34 -4.80
N LEU A 262 0.04 -16.62 -4.08
CA LEU A 262 -0.90 -17.21 -3.12
C LEU A 262 -2.16 -17.79 -3.80
N LEU A 263 -2.57 -17.24 -4.95
CA LEU A 263 -3.81 -17.61 -5.64
C LEU A 263 -3.92 -19.10 -5.98
N PRO A 264 -2.86 -19.79 -6.48
CA PRO A 264 -2.95 -21.22 -6.83
C PRO A 264 -3.19 -22.16 -5.64
N TYR A 265 -3.07 -21.66 -4.41
CA TYR A 265 -3.24 -22.42 -3.17
C TYR A 265 -4.62 -22.21 -2.53
N MET A 266 -5.43 -21.30 -3.06
CA MET A 266 -6.82 -21.13 -2.62
C MET A 266 -7.67 -22.35 -3.01
N ILE A 267 -8.70 -22.64 -2.22
CA ILE A 267 -9.63 -23.76 -2.44
C ILE A 267 -11.05 -23.24 -2.17
N ASP A 268 -11.90 -23.28 -3.19
CA ASP A 268 -13.24 -22.70 -3.18
C ASP A 268 -14.12 -23.35 -2.09
N GLU A 269 -14.01 -24.66 -1.91
CA GLU A 269 -14.76 -25.40 -0.88
C GLU A 269 -14.35 -25.01 0.54
N GLU A 270 -13.17 -24.45 0.74
CA GLU A 270 -12.75 -23.91 2.03
C GLU A 270 -13.32 -22.51 2.28
N ILE A 271 -13.56 -21.75 1.20
CA ILE A 271 -13.88 -20.31 1.23
C ILE A 271 -15.38 -20.05 1.20
N PHE A 272 -16.11 -20.73 0.32
CA PHE A 272 -17.52 -20.46 0.04
C PHE A 272 -18.43 -21.53 0.64
N LYS A 273 -19.69 -21.17 0.88
CA LYS A 273 -20.75 -22.12 1.18
C LYS A 273 -21.04 -22.97 -0.07
N VAL A 274 -21.52 -24.19 0.17
CA VAL A 274 -21.92 -25.15 -0.87
C VAL A 274 -23.31 -24.77 -1.36
#